data_AF-A0A1F4DR48-F1
#
_entry.id   AF-A0A1F4DR48-F1
#
_cell.length_a   1.000
_cell.length_b   1.000
_cell.length_c   1.000
_cell.angle_alpha   90.00
_cell.angle_beta   90.00
_cell.angle_gamma   90.00
#
_symmetry.space_group_name_H-M   'P 1'
#
loop_
_entity.id
_entity.type
_entity.pdbx_description
1 polymer ?
#
loop_
_entity_poly.entity_id
_entity_poly.type
_entity_poly.pdbx_seq_one_letter_code
_entity_poly.pdbx_strand_id
1 'polypeptide(L)' 'MSESRNQIEVEALARKREWHQAQARLPVREKVRILLELQRQDLPLIARRRVLKAWERPWDVTP' A
#
# COMPACT_ATOMS: atom_id res chain seq x y z
N MET A 1 -23.45 -15.95 16.13
CA MET A 1 -22.25 -15.89 15.26
C MET A 1 -22.29 -14.78 14.20
N SER A 2 -23.46 -14.37 13.69
CA SER A 2 -23.57 -13.30 12.68
C SER A 2 -23.24 -11.90 13.23
N GLU A 3 -23.74 -11.57 14.42
CA GLU A 3 -23.51 -10.25 15.07
C GLU A 3 -22.03 -9.99 15.37
N SER A 4 -21.30 -11.00 15.83
CA SER A 4 -19.86 -10.88 16.10
C SER A 4 -19.05 -10.61 14.81
N ARG A 5 -19.46 -11.15 13.66
CA ARG A 5 -18.81 -10.85 12.38
C ARG A 5 -19.07 -9.42 11.94
N ASN A 6 -20.30 -8.95 12.10
CA ASN A 6 -20.67 -7.58 11.78
C ASN A 6 -19.91 -6.56 12.65
N GLN A 7 -19.75 -6.86 13.94
CA GLN A 7 -18.95 -6.04 14.85
C GLN A 7 -17.47 -5.95 14.42
N ILE A 8 -16.86 -7.08 14.02
CA ILE A 8 -15.47 -7.11 13.54
C ILE A 8 -15.32 -6.28 12.24
N GLU A 9 -16.28 -6.34 11.32
CA GLU A 9 -16.24 -5.56 10.08
C GLU A 9 -16.32 -4.06 10.36
N VAL A 10 -17.19 -3.63 11.27
CA VAL A 10 -17.30 -2.22 11.68
C VAL A 10 -15.98 -1.72 12.27
N GLU A 11 -15.35 -2.50 13.15
CA GLU A 11 -14.06 -2.16 13.74
C GLU A 11 -12.93 -2.11 12.70
N ALA A 12 -12.90 -3.04 11.75
CA ALA A 12 -11.93 -3.04 10.67
C ALA A 12 -12.08 -1.80 9.76
N LEU A 13 -13.31 -1.40 9.46
CA LEU A 13 -13.60 -0.18 8.68
C LEU A 13 -13.18 1.08 9.43
N ALA A 14 -13.41 1.15 10.74
CA ALA A 14 -12.97 2.27 11.58
C ALA A 14 -11.44 2.40 11.56
N ARG A 15 -10.72 1.30 11.81
CA ARG A 15 -9.25 1.25 11.77
C ARG A 15 -8.69 1.61 10.40
N LYS A 16 -9.33 1.16 9.32
CA LYS A 16 -8.95 1.54 7.96
C LYS A 16 -9.07 3.05 7.74
N ARG A 17 -10.13 3.68 8.25
CA ARG A 17 -10.31 5.13 8.17
C ARG A 17 -9.22 5.89 8.94
N GLU A 18 -8.91 5.45 10.16
CA GLU A 18 -7.83 6.03 10.97
C GLU A 18 -6.49 5.92 10.26
N TRP A 19 -6.18 4.75 9.70
CA TRP A 19 -4.97 4.53 8.92
C TRP A 19 -4.89 5.46 7.69
N HIS A 20 -5.98 5.64 6.94
CA HIS A 20 -6.04 6.59 5.82
C HIS A 20 -5.76 8.03 6.27
N GLN A 21 -6.31 8.46 7.42
CA GLN A 21 -6.08 9.79 7.96
C GLN A 21 -4.62 9.99 8.37
N ALA A 22 -4.00 8.99 8.98
CA ALA A 22 -2.57 9.02 9.33
C ALA A 22 -1.69 9.10 8.08
N GLN A 23 -1.96 8.27 7.06
CA GLN A 23 -1.26 8.29 5.77
C GLN A 23 -1.39 9.63 5.07
N ALA A 24 -2.58 10.25 5.09
CA ALA A 24 -2.82 11.54 4.46
C ALA A 24 -1.92 12.65 5.05
N ARG A 25 -1.64 12.59 6.35
CA ARG A 25 -0.79 13.55 7.08
C ARG A 25 0.71 13.34 6.90
N LEU A 26 1.14 12.23 6.29
CA LEU A 26 2.56 11.99 6.07
C LEU A 26 3.17 13.04 5.13
N PRO A 27 4.42 13.50 5.39
CA PRO A 27 5.17 14.32 4.45
C PRO A 27 5.31 13.63 3.09
N VAL A 28 5.41 14.41 2.02
CA VAL A 28 5.56 13.88 0.65
C VAL A 28 6.76 12.93 0.53
N ARG A 29 7.90 13.30 1.14
CA ARG A 29 9.11 12.45 1.14
C ARG A 29 8.83 11.07 1.73
N GLU A 30 8.08 11.01 2.83
CA GLU A 30 7.76 9.76 3.50
C GLU A 30 6.80 8.89 2.68
N LYS A 31 5.83 9.53 2.00
CA LYS A 31 4.95 8.84 1.06
C LYS A 31 5.73 8.24 -0.11
N VAL A 32 6.69 8.96 -0.68
CA VAL A 32 7.56 8.46 -1.75
C VAL A 32 8.42 7.30 -1.25
N ARG A 33 9.01 7.41 -0.05
CA ARG A 33 9.78 6.32 0.57
C ARG A 33 8.95 5.04 0.70
N ILE A 34 7.71 5.14 1.19
CA ILE A 34 6.78 4.01 1.32
C ILE A 34 6.44 3.43 -0.07
N LEU A 35 6.15 4.29 -1.05
CA LEU A 35 5.83 3.84 -2.41
C LEU A 35 6.99 3.04 -3.03
N LEU A 36 8.23 3.53 -2.91
CA LEU A 36 9.41 2.84 -3.43
C LEU A 36 9.66 1.50 -2.71
N GLU A 37 9.39 1.44 -1.40
CA GLU A 37 9.49 0.19 -0.64
C GLU A 37 8.46 -0.85 -1.11
N LEU A 38 7.20 -0.44 -1.29
CA LEU A 38 6.15 -1.31 -1.84
C LEU A 38 6.52 -1.79 -3.25
N GLN A 39 7.03 -0.89 -4.09
CA GLN A 39 7.50 -1.25 -5.42
C GLN A 39 8.59 -2.33 -5.35
N ARG A 40 9.58 -2.22 -4.46
CA ARG A 40 10.64 -3.24 -4.30
C ARG A 40 10.08 -4.62 -3.93
N GLN A 41 9.03 -4.67 -3.11
CA GLN A 41 8.41 -5.91 -2.66
C GLN A 41 7.56 -6.55 -3.77
N ASP A 42 6.79 -5.74 -4.49
CA ASP A 42 5.83 -6.22 -5.50
C ASP A 42 6.46 -6.52 -6.86
N LEU A 43 7.50 -5.78 -7.25
CA LEU A 43 8.16 -5.94 -8.55
C LEU A 43 8.53 -7.39 -8.89
N PRO A 44 9.21 -8.17 -8.01
CA PRO A 44 9.55 -9.55 -8.32
C PRO A 44 8.31 -10.45 -8.48
N LEU A 45 7.21 -10.15 -7.78
CA LEU A 45 5.97 -10.92 -7.89
C LEU A 45 5.27 -10.66 -9.22
N ILE A 46 5.26 -9.40 -9.69
CA ILE A 46 4.66 -9.02 -10.96
C ILE A 46 5.50 -9.55 -12.13
N ALA A 47 6.82 -9.39 -12.06
CA ALA A 47 7.75 -9.82 -13.11
C ALA A 47 7.71 -11.34 -13.35
N ARG A 48 7.41 -12.14 -12.31
CA ARG A 48 7.20 -13.59 -12.44
C ARG A 48 5.94 -13.96 -13.21
N ARG A 49 4.93 -13.08 -13.24
CA ARG A 49 3.63 -13.36 -13.87
C ARG A 49 3.52 -12.81 -15.27
N ARG A 50 4.20 -11.70 -15.57
CA ARG A 50 4.14 -11.04 -16.88
C ARG A 50 5.31 -10.10 -17.12
N VAL A 51 5.52 -9.75 -18.39
CA VAL A 51 6.44 -8.68 -18.77
C VAL A 51 5.96 -7.34 -18.20
N LEU A 52 6.89 -6.61 -17.61
CA LEU A 52 6.66 -5.27 -17.07
C LEU A 52 6.51 -4.26 -18.21
N LYS A 53 5.47 -3.43 -18.12
CA LYS A 53 5.31 -2.23 -18.96
C LYS A 53 6.38 -1.21 -18.59
N ALA A 54 6.68 -0.29 -19.50
CA ALA A 54 7.76 0.68 -19.30
C ALA A 54 7.63 1.48 -17.99
N TRP A 55 6.41 1.90 -17.63
CA TRP A 55 6.13 2.66 -16.41
C TRP A 55 6.12 1.85 -15.11
N GLU A 56 6.15 0.51 -15.20
CA GLU A 56 6.18 -0.38 -14.03
C GLU A 56 7.61 -0.74 -13.63
N ARG A 57 8.58 -0.42 -14.48
CA ARG A 57 10.00 -0.59 -14.17
C ARG A 57 10.37 0.35 -13.02
N PRO A 58 11.24 -0.09 -12.10
CA PRO A 58 11.68 0.75 -10.99
C PRO A 58 12.31 2.03 -11.52
N TRP A 59 12.02 3.14 -10.84
CA TRP A 59 12.60 4.43 -11.17
C TRP A 59 14.01 4.48 -10.59
N ASP A 60 14.96 5.05 -11.32
CA ASP A 60 16.34 5.22 -10.86
C ASP A 60 16.44 6.45 -9.93
N VAL A 61 15.77 6.37 -8.78
CA VAL A 61 15.75 7.42 -7.76
C VAL A 61 15.94 6.82 -6.36
N THR A 62 16.78 7.46 -5.55
CA THR A 62 16.98 7.10 -4.14
C THR A 62 16.31 8.16 -3.25
N PRO A 63 15.48 7.78 -2.25
CA PRO A 63 14.68 8.72 -1.45
C PRO A 63 15.46 9.53 -0.39
#